data_AF-A0A0F9L776-F1
#
_entry.id   AF-A0A0F9L776-F1
#
_cell.length_a   1.000
_cell.length_b   1.000
_cell.length_c   1.000
_cell.angle_alpha   90.00
_cell.angle_beta   90.00
_cell.angle_gamma   90.00
#
_symmetry.space_group_name_H-M   'P 1'
#
loop_
_entity.id
_entity.type
_entity.pdbx_description
1 polymer ?
#
loop_
_entity_poly.entity_id
_entity_poly.type
_entity_poly.pdbx_seq_one_letter_code
_entity_poly.pdbx_strand_id
1 'polypeptide(L)'
;MARGTTPTLLPLDRWADIMGINPLSFNQLTSDLISVSDCGEVWFQRMWQNPDQASREDVADAIREAEEKISSEIGYFLLPDWVVDERIQTIRPARPEVFAGTVGNLRGMPKSLQPKWNFIISGGQKTKTLITAGVAVDGAALSDLDGDGYFETVTITVTVTAGDEPCEVRVFYPAAGVVPAAALDDWEVKPIRVTIVGTTATIVFKRWQIVDAELQARLNAEALDSTVDANYLTTVDVYRVFNDPQSMANLLWERAGPNSCSSCNGSGCSACAFDTQTGCFAVRDERLGIIAYQPATWDSDDEEFNVANFLNCRDPDQLRLWYYAGWQSDNPATECPRVQMDPFFEKVVAYYAAAILDRDVCSCNNSERFIDHWREDLARVGSEVSFQISPEDLDNPLGTQRGAIYAWKQLKRREWRVHA
;
A
#
# COMPACT_ATOMS: atom_id res chain seq x y z
N MET A 1 -14.46 -6.08 8.28
CA MET A 1 -13.12 -5.47 8.37
C MET A 1 -13.36 -4.00 8.50
N ALA A 2 -12.54 -3.34 9.30
CA ALA A 2 -12.54 -1.90 9.35
C ALA A 2 -12.11 -1.40 7.98
N ARG A 3 -13.07 -0.92 7.22
CA ARG A 3 -12.88 -0.42 5.87
C ARG A 3 -12.56 1.06 5.90
N GLY A 4 -11.73 1.51 4.97
CA GLY A 4 -11.64 2.91 4.54
C GLY A 4 -11.91 2.99 3.03
N THR A 5 -12.49 4.10 2.57
CA THR A 5 -12.46 4.48 1.16
C THR A 5 -11.11 5.01 0.72
N THR A 6 -10.31 5.49 1.68
CA THR A 6 -8.91 5.81 1.45
C THR A 6 -8.09 4.53 1.63
N PRO A 7 -7.38 4.06 0.59
CA PRO A 7 -6.54 2.87 0.72
C PRO A 7 -5.43 3.14 1.74
N THR A 8 -4.96 2.14 2.48
CA THR A 8 -3.82 2.29 3.41
C THR A 8 -2.86 1.11 3.26
N LEU A 9 -1.58 1.32 3.56
CA LEU A 9 -0.59 0.24 3.63
C LEU A 9 -0.74 -0.54 4.95
N LEU A 10 -0.93 0.16 6.07
CA LEU A 10 -1.26 -0.40 7.38
C LEU A 10 -2.76 -0.73 7.43
N PRO A 11 -3.16 -2.00 7.63
CA PRO A 11 -4.56 -2.36 7.80
C PRO A 11 -5.18 -1.67 9.02
N LEU A 12 -6.39 -1.16 8.90
CA LEU A 12 -7.09 -0.49 10.00
C LEU A 12 -7.26 -1.39 11.23
N ASP A 13 -7.56 -2.68 11.02
CA ASP A 13 -7.66 -3.66 12.12
C ASP A 13 -6.32 -3.84 12.85
N ARG A 14 -5.20 -3.71 12.13
CA ARG A 14 -3.84 -3.77 12.73
C ARG A 14 -3.51 -2.49 13.47
N TRP A 15 -3.94 -1.34 12.97
CA TRP A 15 -3.87 -0.09 13.71
C TRP A 15 -4.63 -0.20 15.04
N ALA A 16 -5.88 -0.69 15.02
CA ALA A 16 -6.68 -0.87 16.23
C ALA A 16 -6.00 -1.79 17.26
N ASP A 17 -5.41 -2.90 16.81
CA ASP A 17 -4.62 -3.82 17.65
C ASP A 17 -3.42 -3.13 18.31
N ILE A 18 -2.65 -2.31 17.57
CA ILE A 18 -1.51 -1.54 18.10
C ILE A 18 -1.95 -0.52 19.16
N MET A 19 -3.15 0.04 18.98
CA MET A 19 -3.73 1.04 19.87
C MET A 19 -4.47 0.40 21.06
N GLY A 20 -4.57 -0.93 21.10
CA GLY A 20 -5.26 -1.67 22.16
C GLY A 20 -6.78 -1.51 22.11
N ILE A 21 -7.34 -1.24 20.94
CA ILE A 21 -8.79 -1.11 20.72
C ILE A 21 -9.36 -2.50 20.42
N ASN A 22 -10.53 -2.82 20.99
CA ASN A 22 -11.19 -4.09 20.73
C ASN A 22 -11.59 -4.20 19.24
N PRO A 23 -11.17 -5.24 18.51
CA PRO A 23 -11.45 -5.37 17.09
C PRO A 23 -12.95 -5.48 16.78
N LEU A 24 -13.77 -6.03 17.67
CA LEU A 24 -15.22 -6.12 17.49
C LEU A 24 -15.85 -4.72 17.50
N SER A 25 -15.56 -3.94 18.55
CA SER A 25 -16.03 -2.54 18.68
C SER A 25 -15.61 -1.70 17.48
N PHE A 26 -14.35 -1.84 17.07
CA PHE A 26 -13.80 -1.14 15.93
C PHE A 26 -14.47 -1.51 14.60
N ASN A 27 -14.98 -2.74 14.49
CA ASN A 27 -15.72 -3.24 13.32
C ASN A 27 -17.24 -3.03 13.40
N GLN A 28 -17.72 -2.19 14.33
CA GLN A 28 -19.14 -1.93 14.57
C GLN A 28 -19.91 -3.13 15.16
N LEU A 29 -19.21 -4.05 15.81
CA LEU A 29 -19.79 -5.26 16.40
C LEU A 29 -19.87 -5.16 17.92
N THR A 30 -20.95 -5.69 18.49
CA THR A 30 -21.17 -5.91 19.92
C THR A 30 -21.42 -7.37 20.20
N SER A 31 -21.05 -7.84 21.38
CA SER A 31 -21.31 -9.21 21.81
C SER A 31 -21.68 -9.25 23.28
N ASP A 32 -22.67 -10.07 23.65
CA ASP A 32 -22.94 -10.40 25.05
C ASP A 32 -21.97 -11.46 25.59
N LEU A 33 -21.33 -12.23 24.71
CA LEU A 33 -20.39 -13.30 25.06
C LEU A 33 -19.01 -12.73 25.41
N ILE A 34 -18.55 -11.78 24.59
CA ILE A 34 -17.25 -11.13 24.74
C ILE A 34 -17.49 -9.74 25.31
N SER A 35 -17.01 -9.47 26.52
CA SER A 35 -17.13 -8.13 27.09
C SER A 35 -16.36 -7.14 26.22
N VAL A 36 -17.09 -6.34 25.47
CA VAL A 36 -16.52 -5.18 24.78
C VAL A 36 -16.34 -4.12 25.86
N SER A 37 -15.11 -3.97 26.36
CA SER A 37 -14.79 -3.09 27.50
C SER A 37 -14.87 -1.59 27.19
N ASP A 38 -15.33 -1.23 26.00
CA ASP A 38 -15.65 0.14 25.63
C ASP A 38 -17.00 0.53 26.25
N CYS A 39 -17.29 1.82 26.45
CA CYS A 39 -18.50 2.30 27.14
C CYS A 39 -19.82 2.06 26.38
N GLY A 40 -19.96 0.92 25.69
CA GLY A 40 -21.13 0.53 24.91
C GLY A 40 -21.19 1.19 23.53
N GLU A 41 -20.18 1.98 23.16
CA GLU A 41 -20.16 2.67 21.87
C GLU A 41 -19.26 1.94 20.88
N VAL A 42 -19.78 1.79 19.67
CA VAL A 42 -19.11 1.16 18.53
C VAL A 42 -18.53 2.21 17.61
N TRP A 43 -17.47 1.85 16.88
CA TRP A 43 -16.95 2.71 15.84
C TRP A 43 -17.85 2.68 14.62
N PHE A 44 -18.16 3.85 14.08
CA PHE A 44 -18.92 3.99 12.85
C PHE A 44 -18.01 4.18 11.64
N GLN A 45 -18.55 3.87 10.46
CA GLN A 45 -17.82 3.96 9.20
C GLN A 45 -17.47 5.41 8.88
N ARG A 46 -18.46 6.31 8.91
CA ARG A 46 -18.36 7.70 8.47
C ARG A 46 -18.59 8.66 9.63
N MET A 47 -17.95 9.82 9.59
CA MET A 47 -18.14 10.89 10.58
C MET A 47 -19.61 11.29 10.76
N TRP A 48 -20.40 11.39 9.68
CA TRP A 48 -21.79 11.85 9.80
C TRP A 48 -22.70 10.86 10.57
N GLN A 49 -22.26 9.62 10.77
CA GLN A 49 -22.99 8.64 11.61
C GLN A 49 -22.84 8.96 13.09
N ASN A 50 -21.69 9.51 13.49
CA ASN A 50 -21.46 10.02 14.84
C ASN A 50 -20.51 11.24 14.79
N PRO A 51 -21.04 12.47 14.87
CA PRO A 51 -20.26 13.69 14.66
C PRO A 51 -19.27 14.00 15.80
N ASP A 52 -19.47 13.39 16.97
CA ASP A 52 -18.70 13.70 18.18
C ASP A 52 -17.38 12.90 18.25
N GLN A 53 -17.22 11.87 17.42
CA GLN A 53 -16.11 10.93 17.49
C GLN A 53 -15.43 10.72 16.14
N ALA A 54 -14.17 10.28 16.18
CA ALA A 54 -13.44 9.83 15.00
C ALA A 54 -14.09 8.58 14.40
N SER A 55 -14.27 8.60 13.08
CA SER A 55 -14.77 7.47 12.31
C SER A 55 -13.65 6.60 11.76
N ARG A 56 -13.97 5.40 11.24
CA ARG A 56 -13.00 4.55 10.54
C ARG A 56 -12.38 5.23 9.32
N GLU A 57 -13.14 6.06 8.60
CA GLU A 57 -12.58 6.86 7.51
C GLU A 57 -11.60 7.93 8.01
N ASP A 58 -11.89 8.63 9.11
CA ASP A 58 -10.95 9.63 9.66
C ASP A 58 -9.63 8.94 10.05
N VAL A 59 -9.70 7.70 10.58
CA VAL A 59 -8.51 6.88 10.86
C VAL A 59 -7.79 6.46 9.57
N ALA A 60 -8.51 6.03 8.53
CA ALA A 60 -7.91 5.67 7.26
C ALA A 60 -7.17 6.85 6.62
N ASP A 61 -7.78 8.04 6.64
CA ASP A 61 -7.20 9.28 6.14
C ASP A 61 -5.95 9.66 6.93
N ALA A 62 -6.00 9.59 8.27
CA ALA A 62 -4.85 9.87 9.13
C ALA A 62 -3.69 8.87 8.92
N ILE A 63 -4.00 7.58 8.72
CA ILE A 63 -2.99 6.56 8.38
C ILE A 63 -2.35 6.87 7.03
N ARG A 64 -3.17 7.15 6.00
CA ARG A 64 -2.68 7.49 4.65
C ARG A 64 -1.78 8.73 4.68
N GLU A 65 -2.19 9.79 5.39
CA GLU A 65 -1.39 11.00 5.53
C GLU A 65 -0.06 10.71 6.26
N ALA A 66 -0.10 9.91 7.32
CA ALA A 66 1.11 9.49 8.04
C ALA A 66 2.07 8.72 7.12
N GLU A 67 1.56 7.74 6.38
CA GLU A 67 2.31 6.94 5.42
C GLU A 67 2.97 7.82 4.34
N GLU A 68 2.20 8.71 3.71
CA GLU A 68 2.70 9.59 2.65
C GLU A 68 3.78 10.55 3.15
N LYS A 69 3.55 11.20 4.29
CA LYS A 69 4.54 12.12 4.88
C LYS A 69 5.81 11.38 5.26
N ILE A 70 5.71 10.23 5.94
CA ILE A 70 6.89 9.43 6.29
C ILE A 70 7.62 8.95 5.04
N SER A 71 6.90 8.41 4.04
CA SER A 71 7.50 7.95 2.79
C SER A 71 8.19 9.07 2.02
N SER A 72 7.60 10.26 1.99
CA SER A 72 8.21 11.43 1.34
C SER A 72 9.51 11.87 2.01
N GLU A 73 9.61 11.74 3.34
CA GLU A 73 10.78 12.11 4.13
C GLU A 73 11.93 11.10 4.06
N ILE A 74 11.63 9.82 3.82
CA ILE A 74 12.64 8.75 3.69
C ILE A 74 13.00 8.46 2.23
N GLY A 75 12.14 8.82 1.27
CA GLY A 75 12.35 8.61 -0.16
C GLY A 75 12.01 7.21 -0.67
N TYR A 76 11.21 6.43 0.06
CA TYR A 76 10.72 5.10 -0.37
C TYR A 76 9.40 4.72 0.33
N PHE A 77 8.70 3.72 -0.21
CA PHE A 77 7.47 3.22 0.39
C PHE A 77 7.71 2.36 1.63
N LEU A 78 6.88 2.53 2.66
CA LEU A 78 6.97 1.78 3.93
C LEU A 78 6.64 0.29 3.79
N LEU A 79 5.83 -0.01 2.79
CA LEU A 79 5.48 -1.34 2.34
C LEU A 79 5.62 -1.32 0.81
N PRO A 80 6.06 -2.40 0.15
CA PRO A 80 6.22 -2.39 -1.28
C PRO A 80 4.90 -2.10 -2.01
N ASP A 81 4.92 -1.09 -2.89
CA ASP A 81 3.79 -0.68 -3.71
C ASP A 81 4.23 -0.41 -5.16
N TRP A 82 3.25 -0.35 -6.06
CA TRP A 82 3.48 -0.18 -7.48
C TRP A 82 3.41 1.29 -7.87
N VAL A 83 4.48 1.77 -8.49
CA VAL A 83 4.52 3.08 -9.12
C VAL A 83 4.03 2.95 -10.55
N VAL A 84 3.05 3.77 -10.90
CA VAL A 84 2.43 3.77 -12.22
C VAL A 84 2.72 5.07 -12.93
N ASP A 85 3.22 4.98 -14.17
CA ASP A 85 3.45 6.14 -15.05
C ASP A 85 4.37 7.21 -14.43
N GLU A 86 5.48 6.79 -13.81
CA GLU A 86 6.49 7.77 -13.41
C GLU A 86 7.22 8.28 -14.65
N ARG A 87 7.25 9.60 -14.84
CA ARG A 87 7.96 10.23 -15.96
C ARG A 87 9.23 10.92 -15.51
N ILE A 88 10.35 10.52 -16.11
CA ILE A 88 11.67 11.05 -15.79
C ILE A 88 12.34 11.52 -17.08
N GLN A 89 12.91 12.72 -17.04
CA GLN A 89 13.76 13.21 -18.13
C GLN A 89 15.07 12.43 -18.11
N THR A 90 15.50 11.93 -19.27
CA THR A 90 16.84 11.38 -19.36
C THR A 90 17.87 12.50 -19.31
N ILE A 91 19.14 12.14 -19.05
CA ILE A 91 20.22 13.12 -18.99
C ILE A 91 20.38 13.79 -20.35
N ARG A 92 19.99 15.06 -20.43
CA ARG A 92 20.27 15.98 -21.53
C ARG A 92 21.51 16.79 -21.18
N PRO A 93 22.66 16.57 -21.85
CA PRO A 93 23.83 17.40 -21.63
C PRO A 93 23.47 18.87 -21.94
N ALA A 94 23.72 19.78 -21.00
CA ALA A 94 23.44 21.20 -21.18
C ALA A 94 24.31 21.85 -22.28
N ARG A 95 25.40 21.17 -22.68
CA ARG A 95 26.30 21.62 -23.75
C ARG A 95 25.83 21.02 -25.08
N PRO A 96 25.46 21.85 -26.08
CA PRO A 96 25.04 21.38 -27.40
C PRO A 96 26.08 20.50 -28.12
N GLU A 97 27.36 20.68 -27.79
CA GLU A 97 28.50 19.92 -28.32
C GLU A 97 28.56 18.47 -27.79
N VAL A 98 27.94 18.20 -26.64
CA VAL A 98 27.92 16.88 -26.02
C VAL A 98 26.65 16.17 -26.46
N PHE A 99 26.73 15.43 -27.55
CA PHE A 99 25.61 14.60 -27.99
C PHE A 99 25.71 13.21 -27.36
N ALA A 100 24.65 12.83 -26.67
CA ALA A 100 24.40 11.48 -26.20
C ALA A 100 23.98 10.61 -27.39
N GLY A 101 24.96 10.22 -28.22
CA GLY A 101 24.71 9.40 -29.41
C GLY A 101 24.54 7.91 -29.15
N THR A 102 24.81 7.47 -27.91
CA THR A 102 24.76 6.06 -27.51
C THR A 102 24.14 5.91 -26.13
N VAL A 103 23.43 4.80 -25.95
CA VAL A 103 22.91 4.27 -24.67
C VAL A 103 24.00 4.05 -23.62
N GLY A 104 25.24 3.91 -24.08
CA GLY A 104 26.40 3.76 -23.24
C GLY A 104 26.78 5.08 -22.54
N ASN A 105 27.18 4.98 -21.28
CA ASN A 105 28.05 5.97 -20.66
C ASN A 105 29.46 5.90 -21.29
N LEU A 106 30.39 6.73 -20.83
CA LEU A 106 31.78 6.74 -21.34
C LEU A 106 32.52 5.40 -21.16
N ARG A 107 32.00 4.48 -20.35
CA ARG A 107 32.53 3.12 -20.14
C ARG A 107 31.84 2.07 -21.02
N GLY A 108 30.91 2.47 -21.89
CA GLY A 108 30.10 1.56 -22.70
C GLY A 108 29.01 0.81 -21.93
N MET A 109 28.77 1.14 -20.66
CA MET A 109 27.69 0.54 -19.86
C MET A 109 26.39 1.32 -20.09
N PRO A 110 25.20 0.69 -20.01
CA PRO A 110 23.93 1.41 -20.13
C PRO A 110 23.85 2.63 -19.21
N LYS A 111 23.19 3.70 -19.65
CA LYS A 111 22.93 4.86 -18.82
C LYS A 111 22.06 4.46 -17.63
N SER A 112 22.40 5.02 -16.48
CA SER A 112 21.59 4.88 -15.29
C SER A 112 20.74 6.11 -15.05
N LEU A 113 19.59 5.89 -14.45
CA LEU A 113 18.73 6.93 -13.91
C LEU A 113 18.29 6.52 -12.49
N GLN A 114 17.81 7.48 -11.74
CA GLN A 114 17.25 7.27 -10.41
C GLN A 114 15.79 7.73 -10.43
N PRO A 115 14.80 6.83 -10.34
CA PRO A 115 13.42 7.18 -10.03
C PRO A 115 13.24 7.88 -8.69
N LYS A 116 12.05 8.47 -8.50
CA LYS A 116 11.65 9.19 -7.29
C LYS A 116 11.73 8.32 -6.04
N TRP A 117 11.40 7.04 -6.18
CA TRP A 117 11.31 6.11 -5.05
C TRP A 117 12.47 5.11 -5.08
N ASN A 118 13.19 5.07 -3.96
CA ASN A 118 14.27 4.10 -3.69
C ASN A 118 13.69 2.71 -3.35
N PHE A 119 14.58 1.73 -3.08
CA PHE A 119 14.21 0.34 -2.78
C PHE A 119 13.39 -0.32 -3.90
N ILE A 120 13.93 -0.28 -5.12
CA ILE A 120 13.28 -0.90 -6.29
C ILE A 120 13.47 -2.40 -6.21
N ILE A 121 12.37 -3.14 -6.24
CA ILE A 121 12.35 -4.61 -6.20
C ILE A 121 12.39 -5.17 -7.62
N SER A 122 11.48 -4.68 -8.48
CA SER A 122 11.37 -5.16 -9.87
C SER A 122 10.65 -4.15 -10.75
N GLY A 123 10.88 -4.23 -12.07
CA GLY A 123 10.04 -3.54 -13.05
C GLY A 123 8.74 -4.29 -13.30
N GLY A 124 7.67 -3.58 -13.64
CA GLY A 124 6.38 -4.16 -13.96
C GLY A 124 5.19 -3.38 -13.42
N GLN A 125 4.00 -3.90 -13.70
CA GLN A 125 2.73 -3.33 -13.28
C GLN A 125 2.00 -4.26 -12.31
N LYS A 126 1.16 -3.68 -11.46
CA LYS A 126 0.25 -4.45 -10.62
C LYS A 126 -0.78 -5.14 -11.51
N THR A 127 -0.78 -6.47 -11.52
CA THR A 127 -1.78 -7.28 -12.22
C THR A 127 -2.56 -8.11 -11.21
N LYS A 128 -3.86 -8.24 -11.45
CA LYS A 128 -4.78 -9.03 -10.62
C LYS A 128 -5.47 -10.06 -11.49
N THR A 129 -5.41 -11.32 -11.08
CA THR A 129 -6.13 -12.42 -11.75
C THR A 129 -7.02 -13.12 -10.75
N LEU A 130 -8.27 -13.39 -11.13
CA LEU A 130 -9.22 -14.10 -10.29
C LEU A 130 -8.81 -15.57 -10.19
N ILE A 131 -8.62 -16.08 -8.98
CA ILE A 131 -8.38 -17.51 -8.71
C ILE A 131 -9.73 -18.22 -8.59
N THR A 132 -10.59 -17.75 -7.69
CA THR A 132 -11.91 -18.33 -7.46
C THR A 132 -12.84 -17.24 -6.94
N ALA A 133 -14.02 -17.10 -7.54
CA ALA A 133 -15.06 -16.19 -7.06
C ALA A 133 -16.07 -16.94 -6.18
N GLY A 134 -16.70 -16.22 -5.24
CA GLY A 134 -17.83 -16.72 -4.45
C GLY A 134 -17.49 -17.87 -3.52
N VAL A 135 -16.28 -17.89 -2.94
CA VAL A 135 -15.87 -18.90 -1.96
C VAL A 135 -16.71 -18.71 -0.70
N ALA A 136 -17.43 -19.75 -0.28
CA ALA A 136 -18.27 -19.72 0.91
C ALA A 136 -17.42 -19.53 2.18
N VAL A 137 -17.87 -18.63 3.06
CA VAL A 137 -17.22 -18.30 4.35
C VAL A 137 -18.14 -18.59 5.54
N ASP A 138 -19.24 -19.31 5.31
CA ASP A 138 -20.21 -19.71 6.32
C ASP A 138 -20.02 -21.17 6.77
N GLY A 139 -20.77 -21.56 7.81
CA GLY A 139 -20.86 -22.94 8.28
C GLY A 139 -19.51 -23.59 8.58
N ALA A 140 -19.09 -24.54 7.74
CA ALA A 140 -17.88 -25.34 7.93
C ALA A 140 -16.57 -24.54 7.83
N ALA A 141 -16.61 -23.33 7.26
CA ALA A 141 -15.44 -22.44 7.23
C ALA A 141 -15.18 -21.76 8.59
N LEU A 142 -16.18 -21.72 9.47
CA LEU A 142 -16.11 -21.05 10.77
C LEU A 142 -15.58 -22.02 11.84
N SER A 143 -14.66 -21.52 12.68
CA SER A 143 -14.17 -22.25 13.85
C SER A 143 -14.18 -21.36 15.08
N ASP A 144 -14.83 -21.85 16.13
CA ASP A 144 -14.75 -21.37 17.50
C ASP A 144 -13.53 -22.07 18.15
N LEU A 145 -12.53 -21.27 18.54
CA LEU A 145 -11.26 -21.80 19.02
C LEU A 145 -11.26 -22.13 20.51
N ASP A 146 -12.16 -21.55 21.30
CA ASP A 146 -12.17 -21.69 22.77
C ASP A 146 -13.46 -22.26 23.35
N GLY A 147 -14.48 -22.46 22.52
CA GLY A 147 -15.76 -23.07 22.87
C GLY A 147 -16.73 -22.11 23.57
N ASP A 148 -16.52 -20.79 23.49
CA ASP A 148 -17.38 -19.79 24.11
C ASP A 148 -18.67 -19.50 23.32
N GLY A 149 -18.79 -20.05 22.10
CA GLY A 149 -19.93 -19.89 21.20
C GLY A 149 -19.76 -18.76 20.18
N TYR A 150 -18.68 -17.98 20.24
CA TYR A 150 -18.28 -17.06 19.20
C TYR A 150 -17.37 -17.77 18.19
N PHE A 151 -17.57 -17.52 16.89
CA PHE A 151 -16.68 -18.07 15.87
C PHE A 151 -15.67 -16.98 15.46
N GLU A 152 -14.43 -17.07 15.92
CA GLU A 152 -13.43 -16.02 15.66
C GLU A 152 -12.82 -16.13 14.27
N THR A 153 -12.68 -17.36 13.76
CA THR A 153 -11.75 -17.65 12.67
C THR A 153 -12.49 -18.26 11.49
N VAL A 154 -12.14 -17.78 10.29
CA VAL A 154 -12.62 -18.26 8.99
C VAL A 154 -11.44 -18.96 8.31
N THR A 155 -11.66 -20.20 7.86
CA THR A 155 -10.69 -20.96 7.08
C THR A 155 -11.29 -21.37 5.75
N ILE A 156 -10.69 -20.92 4.64
CA ILE A 156 -11.10 -21.30 3.29
C ILE A 156 -9.97 -22.01 2.56
N THR A 157 -10.33 -22.89 1.63
CA THR A 157 -9.36 -23.56 0.76
C THR A 157 -9.70 -23.32 -0.71
N VAL A 158 -8.69 -23.01 -1.52
CA VAL A 158 -8.84 -22.77 -2.96
C VAL A 158 -7.72 -23.45 -3.73
N THR A 159 -8.00 -23.78 -5.00
CA THR A 159 -7.00 -24.34 -5.91
C THR A 159 -6.21 -23.21 -6.57
N VAL A 160 -4.89 -23.25 -6.47
CA VAL A 160 -3.94 -22.30 -7.06
C VAL A 160 -3.02 -22.99 -8.06
N THR A 161 -2.33 -22.22 -8.89
CA THR A 161 -1.34 -22.77 -9.82
C THR A 161 -0.10 -23.22 -9.03
N ALA A 162 0.49 -24.34 -9.43
CA ALA A 162 1.71 -24.82 -8.81
C ALA A 162 2.83 -23.77 -8.97
N GLY A 163 3.42 -23.36 -7.85
CA GLY A 163 4.48 -22.33 -7.83
C GLY A 163 3.99 -20.91 -7.51
N ASP A 164 2.68 -20.69 -7.37
CA ASP A 164 2.16 -19.41 -6.88
C ASP A 164 2.73 -19.10 -5.48
N GLU A 165 3.13 -17.83 -5.25
CA GLU A 165 3.68 -17.39 -3.97
C GLU A 165 2.54 -17.11 -2.97
N PRO A 166 2.59 -17.58 -1.70
CA PRO A 166 1.53 -17.35 -0.73
C PRO A 166 1.17 -15.88 -0.52
N CYS A 167 2.16 -14.98 -0.62
CA CYS A 167 1.98 -13.54 -0.43
C CYS A 167 1.32 -12.84 -1.62
N GLU A 168 1.16 -13.51 -2.77
CA GLU A 168 0.43 -12.99 -3.92
C GLU A 168 -1.07 -13.31 -3.83
N VAL A 169 -1.47 -14.32 -3.04
CA VAL A 169 -2.88 -14.69 -2.86
C VAL A 169 -3.54 -13.73 -1.87
N ARG A 170 -4.63 -13.08 -2.32
CA ARG A 170 -5.35 -12.07 -1.55
C ARG A 170 -6.85 -12.31 -1.61
N VAL A 171 -7.54 -11.91 -0.55
CA VAL A 171 -8.99 -12.09 -0.39
C VAL A 171 -9.67 -10.73 -0.53
N PHE A 172 -10.76 -10.69 -1.27
CA PHE A 172 -11.52 -9.49 -1.58
C PHE A 172 -13.01 -9.72 -1.31
N TYR A 173 -13.74 -8.64 -1.06
CA TYR A 173 -15.20 -8.69 -1.07
C TYR A 173 -15.68 -9.08 -2.48
N PRO A 174 -16.83 -9.79 -2.59
CA PRO A 174 -17.29 -10.32 -3.86
C PRO A 174 -17.63 -9.20 -4.86
N ALA A 175 -17.07 -9.28 -6.07
CA ALA A 175 -17.26 -8.29 -7.13
C ALA A 175 -18.70 -8.22 -7.65
N ALA A 176 -19.47 -9.30 -7.49
CA ALA A 176 -20.87 -9.39 -7.91
C ALA A 176 -21.85 -8.55 -7.05
N GLY A 177 -21.36 -7.89 -6.00
CA GLY A 177 -22.13 -7.00 -5.13
C GLY A 177 -21.98 -5.52 -5.47
N VAL A 178 -21.77 -4.70 -4.43
CA VAL A 178 -21.75 -3.22 -4.47
C VAL A 178 -20.45 -2.66 -5.07
N VAL A 179 -19.44 -3.50 -5.32
CA VAL A 179 -18.07 -3.05 -5.59
C VAL A 179 -17.79 -2.98 -7.10
N PRO A 180 -17.51 -1.80 -7.68
CA PRO A 180 -17.00 -1.71 -9.03
C PRO A 180 -15.64 -2.40 -9.14
N ALA A 181 -15.37 -3.13 -10.23
CA ALA A 181 -14.09 -3.81 -10.44
C ALA A 181 -12.86 -2.89 -10.28
N ALA A 182 -13.00 -1.61 -10.64
CA ALA A 182 -11.95 -0.60 -10.50
C ALA A 182 -11.63 -0.23 -9.04
N ALA A 183 -12.58 -0.41 -8.12
CA ALA A 183 -12.43 -0.10 -6.69
C ALA A 183 -12.05 -1.33 -5.86
N LEU A 184 -11.83 -2.51 -6.46
CA LEU A 184 -11.57 -3.75 -5.72
C LEU A 184 -10.41 -3.64 -4.72
N ASP A 185 -9.41 -2.78 -4.98
CA ASP A 185 -8.28 -2.59 -4.06
C ASP A 185 -8.70 -2.02 -2.69
N ASP A 186 -9.78 -1.23 -2.64
CA ASP A 186 -10.32 -0.65 -1.40
C ASP A 186 -11.10 -1.69 -0.56
N TRP A 187 -11.28 -2.91 -1.11
CA TRP A 187 -12.09 -3.97 -0.54
C TRP A 187 -11.30 -5.26 -0.28
N GLU A 188 -9.98 -5.14 -0.14
CA GLU A 188 -9.08 -6.23 0.18
C GLU A 188 -9.13 -6.58 1.67
N VAL A 189 -9.54 -7.79 2.03
CA VAL A 189 -9.54 -8.31 3.41
C VAL A 189 -8.10 -8.40 3.93
N LYS A 190 -7.78 -7.66 5.00
CA LYS A 190 -6.44 -7.63 5.64
C LYS A 190 -6.52 -7.49 7.16
N PRO A 191 -5.55 -8.02 7.92
CA PRO A 191 -4.53 -8.99 7.49
C PRO A 191 -5.12 -10.40 7.29
N ILE A 192 -4.47 -11.21 6.45
CA ILE A 192 -4.78 -12.64 6.24
C ILE A 192 -3.51 -13.47 6.38
N ARG A 193 -3.68 -14.78 6.60
CA ARG A 193 -2.60 -15.77 6.56
C ARG A 193 -2.85 -16.76 5.44
N VAL A 194 -1.85 -16.96 4.58
CA VAL A 194 -1.93 -17.90 3.45
C VAL A 194 -0.84 -18.95 3.59
N THR A 195 -1.21 -20.21 3.41
CA THR A 195 -0.26 -21.32 3.28
C THR A 195 -0.59 -22.13 2.04
N ILE A 196 0.39 -22.42 1.19
CA ILE A 196 0.21 -23.21 -0.04
C ILE A 196 0.94 -24.55 0.10
N VAL A 197 0.22 -25.65 -0.14
CA VAL A 197 0.80 -26.99 -0.22
C VAL A 197 0.36 -27.63 -1.53
N GLY A 198 1.32 -27.85 -2.44
CA GLY A 198 1.02 -28.31 -3.80
C GLY A 198 0.23 -27.26 -4.58
N THR A 199 -1.00 -27.59 -4.96
CA THR A 199 -1.93 -26.70 -5.66
C THR A 199 -3.07 -26.20 -4.76
N THR A 200 -2.98 -26.42 -3.45
CA THR A 200 -4.05 -26.03 -2.51
C THR A 200 -3.54 -24.91 -1.62
N ALA A 201 -4.17 -23.73 -1.73
CA ALA A 201 -3.98 -22.62 -0.81
C ALA A 201 -5.01 -22.73 0.32
N THR A 202 -4.54 -22.69 1.56
CA THR A 202 -5.36 -22.53 2.77
C THR A 202 -5.20 -21.10 3.26
N ILE A 203 -6.32 -20.38 3.38
CA ILE A 203 -6.36 -18.98 3.76
C ILE A 203 -7.14 -18.87 5.07
N VAL A 204 -6.53 -18.22 6.05
CA VAL A 204 -7.09 -18.03 7.39
C VAL A 204 -7.16 -16.55 7.70
N PHE A 205 -8.32 -16.10 8.16
CA PHE A 205 -8.56 -14.74 8.62
C PHE A 205 -9.65 -14.72 9.68
N LYS A 206 -9.94 -13.55 10.24
CA LYS A 206 -10.87 -13.39 11.36
C LYS A 206 -12.26 -13.01 10.90
N ARG A 207 -13.28 -13.51 11.59
CA ARG A 207 -14.69 -13.35 11.20
C ARG A 207 -15.13 -11.89 11.19
N TRP A 208 -14.68 -11.08 12.17
CA TRP A 208 -14.96 -9.64 12.18
C TRP A 208 -14.37 -8.89 10.98
N GLN A 209 -13.45 -9.50 10.21
CA GLN A 209 -12.92 -8.92 8.99
C GLN A 209 -13.88 -9.01 7.80
N ILE A 210 -15.00 -9.73 7.90
CA ILE A 210 -15.99 -9.87 6.82
C ILE A 210 -17.39 -9.41 7.21
N VAL A 211 -17.48 -8.40 8.09
CA VAL A 211 -18.76 -7.70 8.35
C VAL A 211 -19.33 -7.12 7.06
N ASP A 212 -20.64 -7.23 6.89
CA ASP A 212 -21.34 -6.69 5.74
C ASP A 212 -21.21 -5.16 5.69
N ALA A 213 -20.55 -4.68 4.64
CA ALA A 213 -20.28 -3.27 4.46
C ALA A 213 -21.55 -2.44 4.18
N GLU A 214 -22.61 -3.04 3.64
CA GLU A 214 -23.89 -2.35 3.47
C GLU A 214 -24.48 -1.95 4.82
N LEU A 215 -24.38 -2.84 5.82
CA LEU A 215 -24.85 -2.57 7.18
C LEU A 215 -24.05 -1.45 7.84
N GLN A 216 -22.72 -1.48 7.66
CA GLN A 216 -21.82 -0.44 8.19
C GLN A 216 -22.02 0.93 7.52
N ALA A 217 -22.44 0.96 6.25
CA ALA A 217 -22.62 2.19 5.48
C ALA A 217 -24.02 2.83 5.60
N ARG A 218 -24.95 2.25 6.38
CA ARG A 218 -26.33 2.76 6.53
C ARG A 218 -26.34 4.18 7.11
N LEU A 219 -27.34 4.97 6.68
CA LEU A 219 -27.55 6.33 7.21
C LEU A 219 -27.86 6.32 8.72
N ASN A 220 -28.65 5.34 9.18
CA ASN A 220 -28.87 5.07 10.59
C ASN A 220 -28.14 3.78 10.94
N ALA A 221 -26.81 3.88 11.04
CA ALA A 221 -25.98 2.76 11.44
C ALA A 221 -26.20 2.45 12.92
N GLU A 222 -26.36 1.18 13.25
CA GLU A 222 -26.56 0.68 14.60
C GLU A 222 -25.45 -0.32 14.95
N ALA A 223 -25.25 -0.59 16.24
CA ALA A 223 -24.37 -1.66 16.66
C ALA A 223 -24.87 -3.02 16.12
N LEU A 224 -23.95 -3.81 15.57
CA LEU A 224 -24.27 -5.10 14.97
C LEU A 224 -23.94 -6.23 15.95
N ASP A 225 -24.87 -7.15 16.18
CA ASP A 225 -24.62 -8.31 17.03
C ASP A 225 -23.62 -9.27 16.35
N SER A 226 -22.51 -9.55 17.04
CA SER A 226 -21.44 -10.41 16.53
C SER A 226 -21.86 -11.88 16.39
N THR A 227 -22.92 -12.30 17.08
CA THR A 227 -23.44 -13.68 17.07
C THR A 227 -24.42 -13.95 15.92
N VAL A 228 -24.88 -12.91 15.22
CA VAL A 228 -25.86 -13.03 14.13
C VAL A 228 -25.14 -13.18 12.80
N ASP A 229 -25.26 -14.37 12.19
CA ASP A 229 -24.62 -14.70 10.90
C ASP A 229 -24.97 -13.75 9.76
N ALA A 230 -26.19 -13.21 9.74
CA ALA A 230 -26.66 -12.27 8.72
C ALA A 230 -25.92 -10.90 8.73
N ASN A 231 -25.10 -10.62 9.75
CA ASN A 231 -24.28 -9.42 9.81
C ASN A 231 -22.94 -9.55 9.07
N TYR A 232 -22.64 -10.73 8.53
CA TYR A 232 -21.40 -11.03 7.83
C TYR A 232 -21.66 -11.41 6.38
N LEU A 233 -20.63 -11.27 5.54
CA LEU A 233 -20.65 -11.84 4.21
C LEU A 233 -20.74 -13.36 4.26
N THR A 234 -21.45 -13.94 3.30
CA THR A 234 -21.51 -15.39 3.10
C THR A 234 -20.50 -15.89 2.08
N THR A 235 -19.96 -15.00 1.24
CA THR A 235 -18.96 -15.34 0.22
C THR A 235 -17.87 -14.28 0.09
N VAL A 236 -16.68 -14.71 -0.37
CA VAL A 236 -15.54 -13.85 -0.70
C VAL A 236 -14.92 -14.27 -2.04
N ASP A 237 -14.22 -13.34 -2.70
CA ASP A 237 -13.46 -13.65 -3.90
C ASP A 237 -11.97 -13.75 -3.57
N VAL A 238 -11.27 -14.68 -4.22
CA VAL A 238 -9.83 -14.86 -4.06
C VAL A 238 -9.13 -14.53 -5.37
N TYR A 239 -8.15 -13.63 -5.29
CA TYR A 239 -7.35 -13.17 -6.42
C TYR A 239 -5.86 -13.43 -6.18
N ARG A 240 -5.11 -13.60 -7.26
CA ARG A 240 -3.66 -13.45 -7.27
C ARG A 240 -3.33 -12.02 -7.64
N VAL A 241 -2.52 -11.35 -6.84
CA VAL A 241 -2.01 -10.00 -7.11
C VAL A 241 -0.50 -10.08 -7.16
N PHE A 242 0.05 -9.84 -8.35
CA PHE A 242 1.46 -10.03 -8.64
C PHE A 242 1.99 -8.89 -9.51
N ASN A 243 3.30 -8.81 -9.61
CA ASN A 243 3.98 -7.86 -10.48
C ASN A 243 4.13 -8.47 -11.88
N ASP A 244 3.42 -7.92 -12.86
CA ASP A 244 3.53 -8.32 -14.26
C ASP A 244 4.71 -7.61 -14.92
N PRO A 245 5.78 -8.35 -15.30
CA PRO A 245 6.98 -7.77 -15.88
C PRO A 245 6.77 -7.24 -17.32
N GLN A 246 5.65 -7.54 -18.00
CA GLN A 246 5.47 -7.21 -19.42
C GLN A 246 5.61 -5.73 -19.75
N SER A 247 5.30 -4.86 -18.79
CA SER A 247 5.32 -3.41 -18.97
C SER A 247 6.19 -2.76 -17.89
N MET A 248 7.50 -2.64 -18.14
CA MET A 248 8.44 -2.01 -17.21
C MET A 248 8.75 -0.55 -17.58
N ALA A 249 9.03 -0.26 -18.85
CA ALA A 249 9.39 1.07 -19.30
C ALA A 249 8.88 1.37 -20.71
N ASN A 250 8.53 2.64 -20.94
CA ASN A 250 8.31 3.20 -22.26
C ASN A 250 9.30 4.34 -22.48
N LEU A 251 10.04 4.22 -23.57
CA LEU A 251 11.01 5.18 -24.06
C LEU A 251 10.27 6.22 -24.92
N LEU A 252 10.47 7.50 -24.63
CA LEU A 252 9.73 8.60 -25.24
C LEU A 252 10.70 9.56 -25.94
N TRP A 253 10.43 9.91 -27.19
CA TRP A 253 11.18 10.93 -27.94
C TRP A 253 10.29 12.10 -28.33
N GLU A 254 10.79 13.30 -28.05
CA GLU A 254 10.30 14.53 -28.67
C GLU A 254 10.66 14.51 -30.15
N ARG A 255 9.77 15.04 -30.97
CA ARG A 255 9.96 14.99 -32.41
C ARG A 255 11.05 15.98 -32.86
N ALA A 256 12.02 15.50 -33.64
CA ALA A 256 13.09 16.32 -34.21
C ALA A 256 12.59 17.13 -35.44
N GLY A 257 11.67 18.07 -35.21
CA GLY A 257 11.24 19.05 -36.21
C GLY A 257 10.12 18.61 -37.17
N PRO A 258 9.62 19.55 -38.00
CA PRO A 258 8.41 19.37 -38.81
C PRO A 258 8.52 18.26 -39.87
N ASN A 259 9.73 17.90 -40.30
CA ASN A 259 9.97 16.93 -41.39
C ASN A 259 10.43 15.54 -40.93
N SER A 260 10.52 15.24 -39.63
CA SER A 260 11.07 13.95 -39.18
C SER A 260 10.17 12.73 -39.43
N CYS A 261 8.92 12.91 -39.90
CA CYS A 261 8.03 11.80 -40.26
C CYS A 261 8.51 10.98 -41.47
N SER A 262 9.36 11.55 -42.34
CA SER A 262 9.79 10.85 -43.56
C SER A 262 11.03 9.98 -43.36
N SER A 263 11.73 10.11 -42.23
CA SER A 263 12.83 9.23 -41.85
C SER A 263 12.29 8.09 -40.97
N CYS A 264 12.65 6.84 -41.29
CA CYS A 264 12.27 5.61 -40.59
C CYS A 264 10.89 4.97 -40.94
N ASN A 265 10.34 5.22 -42.13
CA ASN A 265 9.17 4.50 -42.69
C ASN A 265 7.82 4.60 -41.93
N GLY A 266 7.64 5.57 -41.04
CA GLY A 266 6.37 5.76 -40.32
C GLY A 266 5.35 6.59 -41.11
N SER A 267 4.22 6.00 -41.50
CA SER A 267 3.02 6.76 -41.89
C SER A 267 2.10 6.95 -40.67
N GLY A 268 1.71 8.20 -40.35
CA GLY A 268 0.63 8.47 -39.38
C GLY A 268 0.98 9.24 -38.10
N CYS A 269 2.13 9.89 -37.97
CA CYS A 269 2.48 10.59 -36.73
C CYS A 269 1.63 11.86 -36.53
N SER A 270 0.99 11.98 -35.35
CA SER A 270 0.33 13.22 -34.93
C SER A 270 1.39 14.26 -34.51
N ALA A 271 1.18 15.53 -34.85
CA ALA A 271 2.17 16.61 -34.66
C ALA A 271 2.49 16.94 -33.19
N CYS A 272 1.70 16.43 -32.24
CA CYS A 272 1.76 16.75 -30.82
C CYS A 272 1.83 15.49 -29.93
N ALA A 273 2.55 14.46 -30.37
CA ALA A 273 2.77 13.23 -29.60
C ALA A 273 4.25 12.86 -29.54
N PHE A 274 4.63 12.14 -28.48
CA PHE A 274 5.92 11.48 -28.39
C PHE A 274 5.93 10.25 -29.30
N ASP A 275 7.06 9.98 -29.94
CA ASP A 275 7.31 8.63 -30.45
C ASP A 275 7.57 7.75 -29.23
N THR A 276 6.93 6.58 -29.17
CA THR A 276 7.00 5.68 -28.03
C THR A 276 7.57 4.33 -28.44
N GLN A 277 8.46 3.77 -27.62
CA GLN A 277 8.97 2.41 -27.79
C GLN A 277 8.97 1.69 -26.44
N THR A 278 8.59 0.41 -26.43
CA THR A 278 8.72 -0.43 -25.22
C THR A 278 10.19 -0.63 -24.87
N GLY A 279 10.48 -0.62 -23.59
CA GLY A 279 11.79 -0.93 -23.03
C GLY A 279 11.67 -1.73 -21.74
N CYS A 280 12.81 -2.27 -21.32
CA CYS A 280 12.98 -2.85 -20.00
C CYS A 280 14.05 -2.06 -19.24
N PHE A 281 14.15 -2.33 -17.94
CA PHE A 281 15.28 -1.87 -17.16
C PHE A 281 15.77 -2.96 -16.21
N ALA A 282 17.05 -2.91 -15.90
CA ALA A 282 17.68 -3.71 -14.87
C ALA A 282 17.99 -2.83 -13.66
N VAL A 283 17.71 -3.34 -12.46
CA VAL A 283 18.08 -2.67 -11.20
C VAL A 283 19.58 -2.88 -10.97
N ARG A 284 20.33 -1.79 -10.81
CA ARG A 284 21.77 -1.81 -10.50
C ARG A 284 22.04 -1.76 -9.01
N ASP A 285 21.27 -0.93 -8.32
CA ASP A 285 21.31 -0.77 -6.87
C ASP A 285 19.87 -0.61 -6.40
N GLU A 286 19.36 -1.64 -5.74
CA GLU A 286 17.97 -1.69 -5.24
C GLU A 286 17.75 -0.59 -4.21
N ARG A 287 18.68 -0.44 -3.25
CA ARG A 287 18.57 0.50 -2.14
C ARG A 287 18.64 1.95 -2.59
N LEU A 288 19.54 2.29 -3.51
CA LEU A 288 19.64 3.64 -4.08
C LEU A 288 18.61 3.90 -5.17
N GLY A 289 17.84 2.89 -5.58
CA GLY A 289 16.91 2.99 -6.70
C GLY A 289 17.61 3.34 -8.01
N ILE A 290 18.81 2.80 -8.28
CA ILE A 290 19.52 3.08 -9.53
C ILE A 290 19.15 2.01 -10.56
N ILE A 291 18.57 2.41 -11.69
CA ILE A 291 18.21 1.49 -12.78
C ILE A 291 18.96 1.83 -14.05
N ALA A 292 19.14 0.83 -14.92
CA ALA A 292 19.65 0.99 -16.28
C ALA A 292 18.62 0.49 -17.28
N TYR A 293 18.30 1.30 -18.29
CA TYR A 293 17.23 0.99 -19.25
C TYR A 293 17.78 0.62 -20.63
N GLN A 294 17.00 -0.17 -21.38
CA GLN A 294 17.29 -0.54 -22.75
C GLN A 294 15.99 -0.79 -23.54
N PRO A 295 15.92 -0.48 -24.84
CA PRO A 295 14.83 -0.92 -25.70
C PRO A 295 14.78 -2.45 -25.76
N ALA A 296 13.58 -2.98 -25.57
CA ALA A 296 13.33 -4.40 -25.57
C ALA A 296 11.87 -4.69 -25.93
N THR A 297 11.64 -5.89 -26.46
CA THR A 297 10.31 -6.42 -26.76
C THR A 297 10.06 -7.59 -25.82
N TRP A 298 8.87 -7.63 -25.20
CA TRP A 298 8.47 -8.76 -24.37
C TRP A 298 8.20 -9.99 -25.24
N ASP A 299 8.77 -11.13 -24.87
CA ASP A 299 8.48 -12.44 -25.41
C ASP A 299 7.54 -13.19 -24.47
N SER A 300 6.31 -13.46 -24.92
CA SER A 300 5.31 -14.15 -24.11
C SER A 300 5.55 -15.65 -23.98
N ASP A 301 6.34 -16.24 -24.88
CA ASP A 301 6.59 -17.68 -24.87
C ASP A 301 7.70 -18.03 -23.88
N ASP A 302 8.75 -17.20 -23.81
CA ASP A 302 9.90 -17.37 -22.92
C ASP A 302 9.79 -16.55 -21.61
N GLU A 303 8.76 -15.71 -21.48
CA GLU A 303 8.55 -14.78 -20.36
C GLU A 303 9.76 -13.88 -20.08
N GLU A 304 10.43 -13.40 -21.14
CA GLU A 304 11.61 -12.55 -21.06
C GLU A 304 11.62 -11.36 -22.03
N PHE A 305 12.54 -10.42 -21.82
CA PHE A 305 12.73 -9.27 -22.70
C PHE A 305 13.84 -9.53 -23.71
N ASN A 306 13.46 -9.54 -24.99
CA ASN A 306 14.39 -9.61 -26.11
C ASN A 306 14.91 -8.21 -26.47
N VAL A 307 16.24 -8.07 -26.61
CA VAL A 307 16.89 -6.79 -26.94
C VAL A 307 16.37 -6.25 -28.27
N ALA A 308 16.02 -4.97 -28.30
CA ALA A 308 15.63 -4.25 -29.50
C ALA A 308 16.61 -3.11 -29.83
N ASN A 309 16.54 -2.60 -31.06
CA ASN A 309 17.26 -1.39 -31.46
C ASN A 309 16.41 -0.15 -31.17
N PHE A 310 17.07 0.98 -30.94
CA PHE A 310 16.40 2.26 -30.77
C PHE A 310 15.63 2.68 -32.02
N LEU A 311 14.35 3.04 -31.85
CA LEU A 311 13.49 3.50 -32.94
C LEU A 311 14.05 4.77 -33.63
N ASN A 312 14.56 5.71 -32.83
CA ASN A 312 15.01 7.02 -33.30
C ASN A 312 16.55 7.18 -33.37
N CYS A 313 17.30 6.08 -33.31
CA CYS A 313 18.78 6.06 -33.37
C CYS A 313 19.47 7.06 -32.42
N ARG A 314 18.80 7.42 -31.32
CA ARG A 314 19.26 8.35 -30.29
C ARG A 314 18.62 7.98 -28.96
N ASP A 315 19.20 8.47 -27.87
CA ASP A 315 18.62 8.24 -26.55
C ASP A 315 17.23 8.88 -26.41
N PRO A 316 16.32 8.25 -25.63
CA PRO A 316 15.01 8.81 -25.36
C PRO A 316 15.16 10.12 -24.60
N ASP A 317 14.23 11.03 -24.81
CA ASP A 317 14.16 12.30 -24.09
C ASP A 317 13.54 12.11 -22.70
N GLN A 318 12.56 11.21 -22.61
CA GLN A 318 11.87 10.89 -21.37
C GLN A 318 11.67 9.38 -21.26
N LEU A 319 11.53 8.92 -20.03
CA LEU A 319 11.17 7.55 -19.70
C LEU A 319 9.88 7.58 -18.90
N ARG A 320 8.95 6.71 -19.27
CA ARG A 320 7.76 6.39 -18.51
C ARG A 320 7.97 5.03 -17.87
N LEU A 321 7.97 4.95 -16.55
CA LEU A 321 8.33 3.76 -15.79
C LEU A 321 7.13 3.20 -15.04
N TRP A 322 7.13 1.88 -14.91
CA TRP A 322 6.27 1.12 -14.03
C TRP A 322 7.13 0.14 -13.26
N TYR A 323 7.07 0.21 -11.94
CA TYR A 323 7.94 -0.58 -11.10
C TYR A 323 7.36 -0.79 -9.72
N TYR A 324 7.81 -1.85 -9.07
CA TYR A 324 7.48 -2.23 -7.72
C TYR A 324 8.63 -1.83 -6.80
N ALA A 325 8.33 -1.00 -5.79
CA ALA A 325 9.34 -0.47 -4.88
C ALA A 325 8.82 -0.31 -3.46
N GLY A 326 9.74 -0.36 -2.50
CA GLY A 326 9.47 -0.14 -1.08
C GLY A 326 10.26 -1.07 -0.18
N TRP A 327 10.16 -0.83 1.11
CA TRP A 327 10.87 -1.60 2.13
C TRP A 327 10.30 -3.01 2.27
N GLN A 328 11.16 -4.02 2.22
CA GLN A 328 10.81 -5.38 2.58
C GLN A 328 11.27 -5.64 4.02
N SER A 329 10.36 -6.12 4.88
CA SER A 329 10.69 -6.43 6.28
C SER A 329 11.77 -7.51 6.35
N ASP A 330 12.90 -7.19 7.02
CA ASP A 330 13.94 -8.16 7.36
C ASP A 330 13.57 -9.01 8.59
N ASN A 331 12.42 -8.75 9.21
CA ASN A 331 12.01 -9.44 10.42
C ASN A 331 11.51 -10.86 10.08
N PRO A 332 12.13 -11.93 10.62
CA PRO A 332 11.71 -13.30 10.35
C PRO A 332 10.31 -13.65 10.88
N ALA A 333 9.73 -12.81 11.75
CA ALA A 333 8.36 -12.96 12.21
C ALA A 333 7.33 -12.44 11.20
N THR A 334 7.74 -11.65 10.21
CA THR A 334 6.86 -11.19 9.13
C THR A 334 6.75 -12.29 8.09
N GLU A 335 5.60 -12.96 8.03
CA GLU A 335 5.38 -14.09 7.11
C GLU A 335 5.39 -13.64 5.63
N CYS A 336 4.88 -12.43 5.37
CA CYS A 336 4.78 -11.87 4.03
C CYS A 336 5.34 -10.44 3.96
N PRO A 337 6.67 -10.26 3.79
CA PRO A 337 7.31 -8.93 3.84
C PRO A 337 6.91 -7.98 2.70
N ARG A 338 6.23 -8.49 1.67
CA ARG A 338 5.69 -7.70 0.54
C ARG A 338 4.26 -7.18 0.77
N VAL A 339 3.57 -7.70 1.78
CA VAL A 339 2.16 -7.38 2.07
C VAL A 339 1.94 -6.93 3.51
N GLN A 340 2.78 -7.38 4.43
CA GLN A 340 2.78 -6.99 5.83
C GLN A 340 3.89 -5.98 6.09
N MET A 341 3.51 -4.84 6.64
CA MET A 341 4.45 -3.78 7.00
C MET A 341 5.38 -4.28 8.11
N ASP A 342 6.63 -3.82 8.11
CA ASP A 342 7.56 -4.14 9.21
C ASP A 342 6.95 -3.66 10.54
N PRO A 343 6.89 -4.50 11.60
CA PRO A 343 6.33 -4.11 12.89
C PRO A 343 6.90 -2.82 13.49
N PHE A 344 8.13 -2.45 13.09
CA PHE A 344 8.69 -1.14 13.40
C PHE A 344 7.89 -0.01 12.76
N PHE A 345 7.68 -0.08 11.44
CA PHE A 345 6.94 0.93 10.69
C PHE A 345 5.46 0.93 11.07
N GLU A 346 4.86 -0.23 11.36
CA GLU A 346 3.48 -0.32 11.84
C GLU A 346 3.27 0.59 13.07
N LYS A 347 4.16 0.50 14.06
CA LYS A 347 4.07 1.35 15.27
C LYS A 347 4.32 2.83 14.98
N VAL A 348 5.29 3.12 14.12
CA VAL A 348 5.62 4.51 13.75
C VAL A 348 4.44 5.18 13.05
N VAL A 349 3.84 4.50 12.06
CA VAL A 349 2.65 4.98 11.35
C VAL A 349 1.48 5.06 12.31
N ALA A 350 1.22 4.05 13.13
CA ALA A 350 0.09 4.05 14.05
C ALA A 350 0.12 5.21 15.04
N TYR A 351 1.27 5.48 15.67
CA TYR A 351 1.41 6.58 16.63
C TYR A 351 1.40 7.95 15.96
N TYR A 352 1.90 8.05 14.73
CA TYR A 352 1.84 9.32 14.00
C TYR A 352 0.42 9.61 13.49
N ALA A 353 -0.27 8.60 12.95
CA ALA A 353 -1.68 8.70 12.57
C ALA A 353 -2.53 9.10 13.78
N ALA A 354 -2.29 8.51 14.96
CA ALA A 354 -2.95 8.90 16.20
C ALA A 354 -2.79 10.37 16.53
N ALA A 355 -1.60 10.94 16.29
CA ALA A 355 -1.30 12.33 16.58
C ALA A 355 -2.05 13.30 15.63
N ILE A 356 -2.22 12.91 14.37
CA ILE A 356 -2.88 13.73 13.34
C ILE A 356 -4.41 13.72 13.49
N LEU A 357 -4.99 12.74 14.21
CA LEU A 357 -6.44 12.67 14.41
C LEU A 357 -7.01 13.95 15.05
N ASP A 358 -7.89 14.62 14.31
CA ASP A 358 -8.52 15.87 14.74
C ASP A 358 -9.57 15.66 15.83
N ARG A 359 -10.24 14.51 15.84
CA ARG A 359 -11.32 14.18 16.79
C ARG A 359 -10.90 13.19 17.84
N ASP A 360 -11.64 13.24 18.94
CA ASP A 360 -11.52 12.26 20.00
C ASP A 360 -12.05 10.90 19.52
N VAL A 361 -11.42 9.84 20.00
CA VAL A 361 -11.72 8.49 19.57
C VAL A 361 -12.86 7.90 20.39
N CYS A 362 -13.66 7.04 19.76
CA CYS A 362 -14.70 6.27 20.43
C CYS A 362 -14.06 5.16 21.28
N SER A 363 -13.56 5.48 22.47
CA SER A 363 -13.07 4.45 23.40
C SER A 363 -12.98 4.97 24.82
N CYS A 364 -12.90 4.05 25.79
CA CYS A 364 -12.92 4.42 27.20
C CYS A 364 -11.60 4.17 27.92
N ASN A 365 -11.28 5.11 28.81
CA ASN A 365 -10.19 5.10 29.78
C ASN A 365 -8.77 5.04 29.19
N ASN A 366 -8.33 3.87 28.72
CA ASN A 366 -6.90 3.61 28.53
C ASN A 366 -6.44 3.93 27.11
N SER A 367 -7.20 3.51 26.11
CA SER A 367 -7.01 3.77 24.68
C SER A 367 -7.15 5.25 24.34
N GLU A 368 -8.17 5.93 24.87
CA GLU A 368 -8.37 7.38 24.72
C GLU A 368 -7.16 8.14 25.27
N ARG A 369 -6.79 7.89 26.54
CA ARG A 369 -5.59 8.49 27.16
C ARG A 369 -4.31 8.17 26.40
N PHE A 370 -4.22 6.97 25.82
CA PHE A 370 -3.07 6.56 25.02
C PHE A 370 -3.01 7.35 23.71
N ILE A 371 -4.13 7.60 23.06
CA ILE A 371 -4.20 8.42 21.83
C ILE A 371 -3.94 9.89 22.14
N ASP A 372 -4.54 10.44 23.20
CA ASP A 372 -4.31 11.81 23.63
C ASP A 372 -2.84 12.07 23.99
N HIS A 373 -2.16 11.07 24.56
CA HIS A 373 -0.72 11.14 24.79
C HIS A 373 0.06 11.42 23.50
N TRP A 374 -0.33 10.81 22.38
CA TRP A 374 0.34 10.99 21.09
C TRP A 374 -0.06 12.29 20.38
N ARG A 375 -1.30 12.76 20.58
CA ARG A 375 -1.83 14.04 20.05
C ARG A 375 -1.24 15.27 20.74
N GLU A 376 -0.73 15.11 21.95
CA GLU A 376 -0.17 16.20 22.74
C GLU A 376 0.94 16.96 21.96
N ASP A 377 0.72 18.26 21.75
CA ASP A 377 1.69 19.16 21.12
C ASP A 377 2.76 19.59 22.12
N LEU A 378 4.00 19.18 21.89
CA LEU A 378 5.13 19.45 22.77
C LEU A 378 5.72 20.86 22.58
N ALA A 379 5.32 21.59 21.53
CA ALA A 379 5.71 22.99 21.34
C ALA A 379 4.83 23.97 22.12
N ARG A 380 3.71 23.51 22.69
CA ARG A 380 2.80 24.35 23.46
C ARG A 380 3.46 24.81 24.76
N VAL A 381 3.60 26.13 24.92
CA VAL A 381 4.03 26.76 26.18
C VAL A 381 2.79 27.29 26.90
N GLY A 382 2.31 26.56 27.91
CA GLY A 382 1.18 26.96 28.75
C GLY A 382 1.61 27.31 30.18
N SER A 383 0.69 27.91 30.95
CA SER A 383 0.90 28.13 32.39
C SER A 383 0.90 26.84 33.21
N GLU A 384 0.29 25.77 32.68
CA GLU A 384 0.10 24.49 33.37
C GLU A 384 1.12 23.42 32.98
N VAL A 385 1.62 23.46 31.74
CA VAL A 385 2.55 22.47 31.21
C VAL A 385 3.60 23.15 30.33
N SER A 386 4.87 22.84 30.58
CA SER A 386 6.01 23.23 29.75
C SER A 386 6.88 22.01 29.50
N PHE A 387 7.13 21.68 28.23
CA PHE A 387 8.02 20.59 27.86
C PHE A 387 9.41 21.09 27.53
N GLN A 388 10.43 20.33 27.92
CA GLN A 388 11.79 20.54 27.43
C GLN A 388 11.95 19.80 26.10
N ILE A 389 11.72 20.50 25.00
CA ILE A 389 11.92 19.99 23.64
C ILE A 389 13.28 20.43 23.10
N SER A 390 13.98 19.52 22.42
CA SER A 390 15.26 19.85 21.78
C SER A 390 15.02 20.71 20.52
N PRO A 391 15.93 21.61 20.14
CA PRO A 391 15.79 22.37 18.89
C PRO A 391 15.67 21.47 17.65
N GLU A 392 16.34 20.32 17.65
CA GLU A 392 16.27 19.34 16.55
C GLU A 392 14.88 18.70 16.41
N ASP A 393 14.15 18.57 17.52
CA ASP A 393 12.77 18.07 17.52
C ASP A 393 11.76 19.14 17.10
N LEU A 394 12.08 20.43 17.31
CA LEU A 394 11.29 21.55 16.81
C LEU A 394 11.42 21.72 15.30
N ASP A 395 12.60 21.42 14.74
CA ASP A 395 12.86 21.40 13.29
C ASP A 395 12.37 20.10 12.60
N ASN A 396 11.47 19.35 13.24
CA ASN A 396 10.91 18.12 12.67
C ASN A 396 9.92 18.42 11.52
N PRO A 397 10.15 17.90 10.29
CA PRO A 397 9.23 18.11 9.17
C PRO A 397 7.85 17.47 9.36
N LEU A 398 7.74 16.46 10.26
CA LEU A 398 6.47 15.81 10.56
C LEU A 398 5.61 16.60 11.58
N GLY A 399 6.15 17.63 12.21
CA GLY A 399 5.45 18.47 13.20
C GLY A 399 5.90 18.24 14.65
N THR A 400 5.25 18.96 15.57
CA THR A 400 5.65 19.08 16.99
C THR A 400 4.84 18.23 17.96
N GLN A 401 3.83 17.51 17.46
CA GLN A 401 3.08 16.54 18.26
C GLN A 401 3.96 15.37 18.69
N ARG A 402 3.66 14.77 19.84
CA ARG A 402 4.46 13.68 20.40
C ARG A 402 4.61 12.50 19.44
N GLY A 403 3.55 12.10 18.74
CA GLY A 403 3.60 11.03 17.73
C GLY A 403 4.51 11.37 16.54
N ALA A 404 4.45 12.62 16.07
CA ALA A 404 5.31 13.12 14.99
C ALA A 404 6.80 13.11 15.37
N ILE A 405 7.11 13.59 16.58
CA ILE A 405 8.49 13.61 17.10
C ILE A 405 9.00 12.19 17.33
N TYR A 406 8.15 11.28 17.84
CA TYR A 406 8.49 9.87 17.96
C TYR A 406 8.85 9.27 16.60
N ALA A 407 7.98 9.44 15.60
CA ALA A 407 8.23 8.96 14.24
C ALA A 407 9.56 9.48 13.71
N TRP A 408 9.81 10.78 13.81
CA TRP A 408 11.06 11.41 13.38
C TRP A 408 12.31 10.82 14.03
N LYS A 409 12.28 10.65 15.35
CA LYS A 409 13.39 10.03 16.09
C LYS A 409 13.63 8.60 15.66
N GLN A 410 12.58 7.83 15.38
CA GLN A 410 12.70 6.47 14.88
C GLN A 410 13.34 6.43 13.49
N LEU A 411 12.94 7.33 12.59
CA LEU A 411 13.51 7.43 11.24
C LEU A 411 15.01 7.80 11.27
N LYS A 412 15.41 8.71 12.18
CA LYS A 412 16.82 9.12 12.33
C LYS A 412 17.71 8.04 12.92
N ARG A 413 17.21 7.23 13.86
CA ARG A 413 18.02 6.25 14.61
C ARG A 413 18.61 5.13 13.76
N ARG A 414 17.96 4.76 12.66
CA ARG A 414 18.30 3.53 11.91
C ARG A 414 19.12 3.75 10.64
N GLU A 415 19.65 4.96 10.36
CA GLU A 415 20.35 5.27 9.09
C GLU A 415 19.54 4.86 7.84
N TRP A 416 18.22 4.93 7.96
CA TRP A 416 17.28 4.57 6.90
C TRP A 416 17.19 5.62 5.80
N ARG A 417 17.74 6.81 6.06
CA ARG A 417 17.94 7.81 5.02
C ARG A 417 19.00 7.33 4.06
N VAL A 418 18.55 6.96 2.87
CA VAL A 418 19.40 6.97 1.70
C VAL A 418 19.72 8.44 1.45
N HIS A 419 20.93 8.88 1.81
CA HIS A 419 21.37 10.24 1.49
C HIS A 419 21.34 10.40 -0.03
N ALA A 420 20.37 11.19 -0.52
CA ALA A 420 20.31 11.65 -1.90
C ALA A 420 21.41 12.68 -2.19
#